data_AF-A0A0L6J8S4-F1
#
_entry.id   AF-A0A0L6J8S4-F1
#
_cell.length_a   1.000
_cell.length_b   1.000
_cell.length_c   1.000
_cell.angle_alpha   90.00
_cell.angle_beta   90.00
_cell.angle_gamma   90.00
#
_symmetry.space_group_name_H-M   'P 1'
#
loop_
_entity.id
_entity.type
_entity.pdbx_description
1 polymer ?
#
loop_
_entity_poly.entity_id
_entity_poly.type
_entity_poly.pdbx_seq_one_letter_code
_entity_poly.pdbx_strand_id
1 'polypeptide(L)'
;MFLCPARAELVDSQVKDASHFYVVHEYGLLAIRMNSDKLADCWAAHQLAGAPNGPHYVKQWITHWSNYGMTRPTLGTPAQRIANVRACCACGI
;
A
#
# COMPACT_ATOMS: atom_id res chain seq x y z
N MET A 1 5.65 3.71 -15.21
CA MET A 1 4.60 3.10 -14.37
C MET A 1 3.52 4.16 -14.21
N PHE A 2 2.31 3.90 -14.70
CA PHE A 2 1.20 4.83 -14.60
C PHE A 2 0.18 4.22 -13.64
N LEU A 3 -0.38 5.07 -12.77
CA LEU A 3 -1.53 4.71 -11.94
C LEU A 3 -2.59 4.01 -12.81
N CYS A 4 -2.99 2.80 -12.43
CA CYS A 4 -4.03 2.05 -13.12
C CYS A 4 -5.38 2.29 -12.44
N PRO A 5 -6.32 3.05 -13.05
CA PRO A 5 -7.58 3.40 -12.40
C PRO A 5 -8.42 2.17 -12.07
N ALA A 6 -8.50 1.20 -12.98
CA ALA A 6 -9.21 -0.05 -12.77
C ALA A 6 -8.65 -0.86 -11.58
N ARG A 7 -7.34 -0.75 -11.29
CA ARG A 7 -6.74 -1.39 -10.12
C ARG A 7 -7.12 -0.67 -8.83
N ALA A 8 -7.14 0.66 -8.84
CA ALA A 8 -7.59 1.45 -7.70
C ALA A 8 -9.06 1.14 -7.35
N GLU A 9 -9.93 1.09 -8.34
CA GLU A 9 -11.34 0.71 -8.17
C GLU A 9 -11.49 -0.72 -7.61
N LEU A 10 -10.73 -1.68 -8.14
CA LEU A 10 -10.74 -3.05 -7.64
C LEU A 10 -10.28 -3.11 -6.18
N VAL A 11 -9.20 -2.42 -5.81
CA VAL A 11 -8.72 -2.35 -4.43
C VAL A 11 -9.80 -1.78 -3.52
N ASP A 12 -10.45 -0.68 -3.93
CA ASP A 12 -11.49 -0.02 -3.13
C ASP A 12 -12.73 -0.88 -2.94
N SER A 13 -13.12 -1.62 -3.98
CA SER A 13 -14.25 -2.55 -3.93
C SER A 13 -14.03 -3.72 -2.96
N GLN A 14 -12.77 -4.07 -2.69
CA GLN A 14 -12.40 -5.14 -1.75
C GLN A 14 -12.33 -4.62 -0.32
N VAL A 15 -11.73 -3.45 -0.12
CA VAL A 15 -11.69 -2.75 1.16
C VAL A 15 -11.82 -1.26 0.89
N LYS A 16 -12.92 -0.68 1.37
CA LYS A 16 -13.22 0.74 1.19
C LYS A 16 -12.05 1.61 1.67
N ASP A 17 -11.70 2.61 0.88
CA ASP A 17 -10.60 3.55 1.08
C ASP A 17 -9.18 2.95 0.99
N ALA A 18 -9.01 1.64 0.77
CA ALA A 18 -7.67 1.05 0.59
C ALA A 18 -6.99 1.56 -0.70
N SER A 19 -7.78 2.04 -1.67
CA SER A 19 -7.29 2.63 -2.91
C SER A 19 -6.43 3.88 -2.69
N HIS A 20 -6.64 4.64 -1.61
CA HIS A 20 -5.79 5.79 -1.27
C HIS A 20 -4.35 5.36 -1.04
N PHE A 21 -4.13 4.26 -0.32
CA PHE A 21 -2.78 3.74 -0.13
C PHE A 21 -2.18 3.27 -1.47
N TYR A 22 -2.97 2.56 -2.28
CA TYR A 22 -2.54 2.12 -3.61
C TYR A 22 -2.03 3.28 -4.48
N VAL A 23 -2.77 4.40 -4.51
CA VAL A 23 -2.36 5.60 -5.27
C VAL A 23 -1.02 6.14 -4.78
N VAL A 24 -0.84 6.28 -3.46
CA VAL A 24 0.42 6.77 -2.88
C VAL A 24 1.57 5.78 -3.14
N HIS A 25 1.30 4.47 -3.10
CA HIS A 25 2.27 3.44 -3.46
C HIS A 25 2.75 3.58 -4.91
N GLU A 26 1.85 3.80 -5.88
CA GLU A 26 2.22 4.01 -7.28
C GLU A 26 3.07 5.27 -7.48
N TYR A 27 2.78 6.36 -6.74
CA TYR A 27 3.65 7.53 -6.69
C TYR A 27 5.01 7.20 -6.06
N GLY A 28 5.04 6.34 -5.05
CA GLY A 28 6.27 5.85 -4.43
C GLY A 28 7.20 5.20 -5.44
N LEU A 29 6.69 4.32 -6.32
CA LEU A 29 7.47 3.66 -7.37
C LEU A 29 8.13 4.67 -8.33
N LEU A 30 7.43 5.77 -8.63
CA LEU A 30 7.98 6.87 -9.42
C LEU A 30 9.03 7.67 -8.65
N ALA A 31 8.74 8.01 -7.39
CA ALA A 31 9.62 8.81 -6.54
C ALA A 31 10.96 8.12 -6.26
N ILE A 32 10.95 6.81 -6.01
CA ILE A 32 12.16 6.03 -5.73
C ILE A 32 12.92 5.62 -7.00
N ARG A 33 12.33 5.83 -8.20
CA ARG A 33 12.88 5.42 -9.51
C ARG A 33 13.28 3.93 -9.56
N MET A 34 12.52 3.08 -8.88
CA MET A 34 12.76 1.63 -8.79
C MET A 34 11.43 0.90 -8.84
N ASN A 35 11.40 -0.24 -9.51
CA ASN A 35 10.24 -1.14 -9.50
C ASN A 35 10.33 -2.08 -8.29
N SER A 36 10.10 -1.55 -7.08
CA SER A 36 10.20 -2.30 -5.84
C SER A 36 8.97 -2.05 -4.96
N ASP A 37 8.06 -3.02 -4.92
CA ASP A 37 6.88 -2.97 -4.04
C ASP A 37 7.25 -2.76 -2.57
N LYS A 38 8.35 -3.37 -2.12
CA LYS A 38 8.85 -3.21 -0.73
C LYS A 38 9.18 -1.76 -0.43
N LEU A 39 9.97 -1.12 -1.29
CA LEU A 39 10.37 0.27 -1.08
C LEU A 39 9.19 1.23 -1.28
N ALA A 40 8.29 0.94 -2.21
CA ALA A 40 7.09 1.73 -2.44
C ALA A 40 6.06 1.62 -1.31
N ASP A 41 5.82 0.43 -0.77
CA ASP A 41 4.99 0.24 0.45
C ASP A 41 5.57 1.02 1.63
N CYS A 42 6.89 0.93 1.81
CA CYS A 42 7.59 1.63 2.88
C CYS A 42 7.48 3.15 2.71
N TRP A 43 7.72 3.65 1.49
CA TRP A 43 7.62 5.06 1.17
C TRP A 43 6.18 5.58 1.37
N ALA A 44 5.18 4.85 0.89
CA ALA A 44 3.78 5.22 1.04
C ALA A 44 3.33 5.24 2.51
N ALA A 45 3.75 4.24 3.30
CA ALA A 45 3.51 4.21 4.74
C ALA A 45 4.12 5.43 5.43
N HIS A 46 5.34 5.83 5.03
CA HIS A 46 6.00 7.02 5.59
C HIS A 46 5.26 8.32 5.24
N GLN A 47 4.85 8.50 3.98
CA GLN A 47 4.10 9.68 3.57
C GLN A 47 2.74 9.77 4.28
N LEU A 48 2.03 8.64 4.39
CA LEU A 48 0.73 8.59 5.05
C LEU A 48 0.85 8.75 6.57
N ALA A 49 1.95 8.35 7.21
CA ALA A 49 2.13 8.54 8.66
C ALA A 49 1.96 10.00 9.10
N GLY A 50 2.40 10.96 8.27
CA GLY A 50 2.30 12.40 8.54
C GLY A 50 1.08 13.10 7.94
N ALA A 51 0.25 12.40 7.17
CA ALA A 51 -0.88 12.99 6.46
C ALA A 51 -2.16 12.98 7.32
N PRO A 52 -3.07 13.97 7.17
CA PRO A 52 -4.41 13.90 7.74
C PRO A 52 -5.11 12.60 7.32
N ASN A 53 -5.69 11.88 8.28
CA ASN A 53 -6.31 10.55 8.09
C ASN A 53 -5.39 9.46 7.53
N GLY A 54 -4.09 9.69 7.38
CA GLY A 54 -3.17 8.70 6.81
C GLY A 54 -3.10 7.37 7.56
N PRO A 55 -3.12 7.34 8.91
CA PRO A 55 -3.25 6.09 9.67
C PRO A 55 -4.48 5.25 9.29
N HIS A 56 -5.60 5.88 8.92
CA HIS A 56 -6.79 5.17 8.44
C HIS A 56 -6.50 4.45 7.11
N TYR A 57 -5.92 5.15 6.12
CA TYR A 57 -5.59 4.55 4.83
C TYR A 57 -4.55 3.43 4.95
N VAL A 58 -3.57 3.58 5.84
CA VAL A 58 -2.61 2.51 6.17
C VAL A 58 -3.34 1.28 6.72
N LYS A 59 -4.27 1.48 7.67
CA LYS A 59 -5.06 0.38 8.24
C LYS A 59 -5.89 -0.33 7.18
N GLN A 60 -6.59 0.41 6.30
CA GLN A 60 -7.38 -0.19 5.22
C GLN A 60 -6.52 -1.00 4.25
N TRP A 61 -5.30 -0.54 3.96
CA TRP A 61 -4.35 -1.29 3.14
C TRP A 61 -3.88 -2.60 3.79
N ILE A 62 -3.57 -2.57 5.08
CA ILE A 62 -3.24 -3.78 5.84
C ILE A 62 -4.44 -4.75 5.84
N THR A 63 -5.65 -4.24 6.02
CA THR A 63 -6.89 -5.04 5.94
C THR A 63 -7.07 -5.65 4.55
N HIS A 64 -6.83 -4.88 3.48
CA HIS A 64 -6.88 -5.37 2.10
C HIS A 64 -5.97 -6.59 1.91
N TRP A 65 -4.69 -6.48 2.30
CA TRP A 65 -3.77 -7.60 2.18
C TRP A 65 -4.13 -8.78 3.09
N SER A 66 -4.63 -8.52 4.30
CA SER A 66 -5.10 -9.58 5.20
C SER A 66 -6.23 -10.39 4.57
N ASN A 67 -7.12 -9.73 3.81
CA ASN A 67 -8.23 -10.37 3.11
C ASN A 67 -7.85 -11.01 1.77
N TYR A 68 -6.80 -10.50 1.11
CA TYR A 68 -6.45 -10.89 -0.27
C TYR A 68 -6.10 -12.38 -0.39
N GLY A 69 -5.53 -12.99 0.67
CA GLY A 69 -5.33 -14.45 0.82
C GLY A 69 -4.44 -15.15 -0.22
N MET A 70 -4.04 -14.47 -1.30
CA MET A 70 -3.34 -15.04 -2.45
C MET A 70 -1.96 -14.42 -2.62
N THR A 71 -0.94 -15.27 -2.74
CA THR A 71 0.41 -14.86 -3.12
C THR A 71 0.47 -14.61 -4.62
N ARG A 72 1.01 -13.46 -5.03
CA ARG A 72 1.32 -13.18 -6.43
C ARG A 72 2.85 -13.12 -6.60
N PRO A 73 3.46 -13.90 -7.51
CA PRO A 73 4.92 -13.98 -7.67
C PRO A 73 5.59 -12.61 -7.84
N THR A 74 4.90 -11.67 -8.49
CA THR A 74 5.42 -10.34 -8.80
C THR A 74 5.18 -9.29 -7.71
N LEU A 75 4.23 -9.52 -6.80
CA LEU A 75 3.84 -8.56 -5.76
C LEU A 75 4.25 -9.00 -4.36
N GLY A 76 4.83 -10.20 -4.21
CA GLY A 76 5.12 -10.80 -2.91
C GLY A 76 3.90 -11.47 -2.24
N THR A 77 4.10 -11.96 -1.03
CA THR A 77 3.02 -12.52 -0.19
C THR A 77 2.29 -11.40 0.53
N PRO A 78 1.00 -11.57 0.87
CA PRO A 78 0.29 -10.60 1.70
C PRO A 78 1.01 -10.28 3.02
N ALA A 79 1.62 -11.29 3.66
CA ALA A 79 2.41 -11.11 4.88
C ALA A 79 3.63 -10.19 4.66
N GLN A 80 4.32 -10.33 3.52
CA GLN A 80 5.43 -9.44 3.17
C GLN A 80 4.95 -8.00 2.97
N ARG A 81 3.82 -7.80 2.28
CA ARG A 81 3.23 -6.47 2.07
C ARG A 81 2.89 -5.78 3.39
N ILE A 82 2.22 -6.50 4.29
CA ILE A 82 1.89 -5.99 5.63
C ILE A 82 3.17 -5.68 6.42
N ALA A 83 4.18 -6.55 6.37
CA ALA A 83 5.44 -6.34 7.07
C ALA A 83 6.20 -5.10 6.57
N ASN A 84 6.24 -4.85 5.26
CA ASN A 84 6.88 -3.66 4.68
C ASN A 84 6.24 -2.37 5.19
N VAL A 85 4.90 -2.33 5.22
CA VAL A 85 4.12 -1.19 5.69
C VAL A 85 4.39 -0.94 7.18
N ARG A 86 4.28 -1.98 8.01
CA ARG A 86 4.51 -1.88 9.46
C ARG A 86 5.93 -1.47 9.82
N ALA A 87 6.93 -1.93 9.07
CA ALA A 87 8.33 -1.57 9.32
C ALA A 87 8.62 -0.08 9.10
N CYS A 88 7.81 0.61 8.29
CA CYS A 88 8.06 2.00 7.89
C CYS A 88 7.01 3.01 8.37
N CYS A 89 5.86 2.54 8.86
CA CYS A 89 4.86 3.41 9.49
C CYS A 89 5.26 3.65 10.96
N ALA A 90 5.63 4.88 11.33
CA ALA A 90 5.82 5.28 12.74
C ALA A 90 4.50 5.39 13.53
N CYS A 91 3.45 4.75 13.04
CA CYS A 91 2.04 5.04 13.35
C CYS A 91 1.47 4.17 14.48
N GLY A 92 2.24 3.19 14.99
CA GLY A 92 1.80 2.25 16.04
C GLY A 92 0.70 1.27 15.62
N ILE A 93 0.57 0.96 14.32
CA ILE A 93 -0.47 0.10 13.72
C ILE A 93 0.00 -1.36 13.57
#